data_AF-A0A369K863-F1
#
_entry.id   AF-A0A369K863-F1
#
_cell.length_a   1.000
_cell.length_b   1.000
_cell.length_c   1.000
_cell.angle_alpha   90.00
_cell.angle_beta   90.00
_cell.angle_gamma   90.00
#
_symmetry.space_group_name_H-M   'P 1'
#
loop_
_entity.id
_entity.type
_entity.pdbx_description
1 polymer ?
#
loop_
_entity_poly.entity_id
_entity_poly.type
_entity_poly.pdbx_seq_one_letter_code
_entity_poly.pdbx_strand_id
1 'polypeptide(L)'
;MSQPDHNAPQRTTIGRDQPSAAQYYQRYYSQGIHFLQDFVAERRGSGCGGVGPDGIDTDILEHAFDPIPNKYSVSALQCFMIEKCFVDGCGVHTVDCIVGAFANHWDSVDDEGFHQGPFWYDQERDIVIGNPARAPAIRQLSREIRIRIRSGNAGPISQAAAIRRTTEAFAPSELARTVEASDGSHALDAAMLELQVQD
;
A
#
# COMPACT_ATOMS: atom_id res chain seq x y z
N MET A 1 -3.09 -51.41 51.99
CA MET A 1 -3.24 -49.96 52.26
C MET A 1 -1.88 -49.32 52.11
N SER A 2 -1.67 -48.56 51.03
CA SER A 2 -0.73 -47.43 50.94
C SER A 2 -1.04 -46.69 49.64
N GLN A 3 -1.31 -45.40 49.76
CA GLN A 3 -1.71 -44.51 48.67
C GLN A 3 -0.56 -44.21 47.71
N PRO A 4 -0.87 -43.82 46.46
CA PRO A 4 0.11 -43.24 45.55
C PRO A 4 0.19 -41.73 45.78
N ASP A 5 1.40 -41.23 45.94
CA ASP A 5 1.72 -39.83 45.66
C ASP A 5 2.66 -39.85 44.46
N HIS A 6 2.32 -39.11 43.41
CA HIS A 6 3.21 -38.11 42.79
C HIS A 6 2.41 -37.35 41.73
N ASN A 7 1.87 -36.25 42.22
CA ASN A 7 1.40 -35.07 41.52
C ASN A 7 2.42 -34.61 40.45
N ALA A 8 2.11 -34.84 39.18
CA ALA A 8 2.83 -34.20 38.07
C ALA A 8 2.10 -32.88 37.72
N PRO A 9 2.78 -31.72 37.71
CA PRO A 9 2.13 -30.47 37.36
C PRO A 9 1.75 -30.49 35.87
N GLN A 10 0.45 -30.44 35.58
CA GLN A 10 -0.04 -30.17 34.24
C GLN A 10 0.39 -28.77 33.83
N ARG A 11 1.41 -28.71 32.98
CA ARG A 11 1.89 -27.48 32.34
C ARG A 11 0.84 -27.07 31.31
N THR A 12 -0.09 -26.21 31.72
CA THR A 12 -1.00 -25.50 30.81
C THR A 12 -0.19 -24.58 29.92
N THR A 13 0.25 -25.09 28.76
CA THR A 13 0.67 -24.24 27.65
C THR A 13 -0.58 -23.69 26.99
N ILE A 14 -1.09 -22.58 27.50
CA ILE A 14 -1.94 -21.69 26.69
C ILE A 14 -0.96 -20.97 25.74
N GLY A 15 -0.54 -21.67 24.68
CA GLY A 15 0.07 -21.02 23.54
C GLY A 15 -1.02 -20.18 22.89
N ARG A 16 -0.97 -18.86 23.04
CA ARG A 16 -1.65 -17.99 22.07
C ARG A 16 -0.96 -18.26 20.74
N ASP A 17 -1.62 -18.98 19.85
CA ASP A 17 -1.22 -19.09 18.45
C ASP A 17 -1.21 -17.66 17.88
N GLN A 18 -0.03 -17.03 17.92
CA GLN A 18 0.16 -15.76 17.24
C GLN A 18 0.01 -16.03 15.75
N PRO A 19 -0.76 -15.20 15.03
CA PRO A 19 -0.89 -15.38 13.60
C PRO A 19 0.49 -15.34 12.92
N SER A 20 0.71 -16.19 11.92
CA SER A 20 1.92 -16.13 11.12
C SER A 20 1.98 -14.79 10.36
N ALA A 21 3.18 -14.37 9.95
CA ALA A 21 3.33 -13.16 9.11
C ALA A 21 2.44 -13.21 7.86
N ALA A 22 2.27 -14.40 7.25
CA ALA A 22 1.38 -14.62 6.12
C ALA A 22 -0.10 -14.36 6.48
N GLN A 23 -0.56 -14.78 7.65
CA GLN A 23 -1.93 -14.51 8.11
C GLN A 23 -2.15 -13.02 8.39
N TYR A 24 -1.14 -12.31 8.89
CA TYR A 24 -1.20 -10.85 9.03
C TYR A 24 -1.25 -10.14 7.69
N TYR A 25 -0.43 -10.55 6.72
CA TYR A 25 -0.43 -9.97 5.37
C TYR A 25 -1.77 -10.19 4.67
N GLN A 26 -2.29 -11.43 4.70
CA GLN A 26 -3.59 -11.73 4.13
C GLN A 26 -4.68 -10.85 4.74
N ARG A 27 -4.67 -10.65 6.05
CA ARG A 27 -5.65 -9.82 6.74
C ARG A 27 -5.63 -8.36 6.26
N TYR A 28 -4.46 -7.75 6.11
CA TYR A 28 -4.37 -6.35 5.67
C TYR A 28 -4.65 -6.18 4.18
N TYR A 29 -4.27 -7.17 3.36
CA TYR A 29 -4.65 -7.21 1.96
C TYR A 29 -6.19 -7.28 1.82
N SER A 30 -6.85 -8.22 2.51
CA SER A 30 -8.32 -8.33 2.48
C SER A 30 -9.02 -7.05 2.99
N GLN A 31 -8.47 -6.39 4.02
CA GLN A 31 -9.01 -5.09 4.45
C GLN A 31 -8.84 -4.00 3.41
N GLY A 32 -7.71 -3.99 2.67
CA GLY A 32 -7.49 -3.05 1.58
C GLY A 32 -8.46 -3.27 0.42
N ILE A 33 -8.75 -4.53 0.08
CA ILE A 33 -9.78 -4.87 -0.93
C ILE A 33 -11.15 -4.36 -0.50
N HIS A 34 -11.58 -4.61 0.73
CA HIS A 34 -12.85 -4.10 1.24
C HIS A 34 -12.92 -2.58 1.23
N PHE A 35 -11.84 -1.91 1.67
CA PHE A 35 -11.74 -0.45 1.58
C PHE A 35 -11.92 0.05 0.15
N LEU A 36 -11.26 -0.57 -0.83
CA LEU A 36 -11.37 -0.16 -2.23
C LEU A 36 -12.79 -0.35 -2.77
N GLN A 37 -13.45 -1.46 -2.42
CA GLN A 37 -14.84 -1.75 -2.80
C GLN A 37 -15.79 -0.70 -2.23
N ASP A 38 -15.66 -0.37 -0.94
CA ASP A 38 -16.49 0.65 -0.29
C ASP A 38 -16.25 2.03 -0.93
N PHE A 39 -14.99 2.38 -1.21
CA PHE A 39 -14.61 3.64 -1.85
C PHE A 39 -15.18 3.76 -3.27
N VAL A 40 -15.10 2.70 -4.07
CA VAL A 40 -15.68 2.64 -5.43
C VAL A 40 -17.21 2.74 -5.37
N ALA A 41 -17.85 2.05 -4.42
CA ALA A 41 -19.29 2.13 -4.24
C ALA A 41 -19.76 3.55 -3.88
N GLU A 42 -19.03 4.25 -3.00
CA GLU A 42 -19.30 5.64 -2.65
C GLU A 42 -19.15 6.57 -3.87
N ARG A 43 -18.07 6.40 -4.65
CA ARG A 43 -17.85 7.17 -5.89
C ARG A 43 -18.98 6.96 -6.89
N ARG A 44 -19.39 5.71 -7.13
CA ARG A 44 -20.50 5.36 -8.03
C ARG A 44 -21.83 5.94 -7.53
N GLY A 45 -22.11 5.84 -6.23
CA GLY A 45 -23.31 6.41 -5.60
C GLY A 45 -23.37 7.95 -5.69
N SER A 46 -22.22 8.61 -5.78
CA SER A 46 -22.09 10.06 -5.94
C SER A 46 -22.15 10.55 -7.40
N GLY A 47 -22.41 9.64 -8.35
CA GLY A 47 -22.47 9.96 -9.78
C GLY A 47 -21.11 9.99 -10.50
N CYS A 48 -20.04 9.54 -9.85
CA CYS A 48 -18.70 9.44 -10.43
C CYS A 48 -18.41 8.03 -11.01
N GLY A 49 -19.37 7.45 -11.75
CA GLY A 49 -19.14 6.23 -12.53
C GLY A 49 -18.36 6.53 -13.82
N GLY A 50 -17.37 5.72 -14.19
CA GLY A 50 -16.40 6.05 -15.23
C GLY A 50 -15.48 7.20 -14.82
N VAL A 51 -15.13 8.09 -15.77
CA VAL A 51 -14.27 9.25 -15.49
C VAL A 51 -15.04 10.34 -14.74
N GLY A 52 -14.71 10.50 -13.45
CA GLY A 52 -15.27 11.53 -12.59
C GLY A 52 -14.81 12.95 -12.94
N PRO A 53 -15.43 13.98 -12.34
CA PRO A 53 -15.02 15.38 -12.53
C PRO A 53 -13.61 15.69 -11.98
N ASP A 54 -13.09 14.82 -11.13
CA ASP A 54 -11.71 14.82 -10.64
C ASP A 54 -10.71 14.20 -11.62
N GLY A 55 -11.18 13.72 -12.79
CA GLY A 55 -10.35 13.06 -13.80
C GLY A 55 -9.97 11.63 -13.45
N ILE A 56 -10.52 11.07 -12.36
CA ILE A 56 -10.27 9.69 -11.96
C ILE A 56 -11.27 8.79 -12.66
N ASP A 57 -10.76 7.82 -13.40
CA ASP A 57 -11.55 6.73 -13.97
C ASP A 57 -11.86 5.69 -12.88
N THR A 58 -13.09 5.72 -12.38
CA THR A 58 -13.57 4.83 -11.33
C THR A 58 -13.57 3.36 -11.77
N ASP A 59 -13.72 3.08 -13.07
CA ASP A 59 -13.72 1.71 -13.58
C ASP A 59 -12.31 1.12 -13.58
N ILE A 60 -11.27 1.93 -13.84
CA ILE A 60 -9.87 1.49 -13.68
C ILE A 60 -9.49 1.42 -12.19
N LEU A 61 -9.97 2.38 -11.38
CA LEU A 61 -9.71 2.42 -9.93
C LEU A 61 -10.21 1.18 -9.20
N GLU A 62 -11.35 0.61 -9.61
CA GLU A 62 -11.89 -0.64 -9.06
C GLU A 62 -10.90 -1.79 -9.09
N HIS A 63 -10.01 -1.79 -10.08
CA HIS A 63 -8.98 -2.79 -10.31
C HIS A 63 -7.60 -2.41 -9.75
N ALA A 64 -7.50 -1.35 -8.92
CA ALA A 64 -6.22 -0.84 -8.44
C ALA A 64 -5.41 -1.83 -7.58
N PHE A 65 -6.07 -2.82 -6.98
CA PHE A 65 -5.43 -3.88 -6.19
C PHE A 65 -5.50 -5.26 -6.85
N ASP A 66 -5.75 -5.30 -8.16
CA ASP A 66 -5.66 -6.54 -8.93
C ASP A 66 -4.21 -7.06 -8.99
N PRO A 67 -4.04 -8.35 -9.33
CA PRO A 67 -2.74 -8.96 -9.61
C PRO A 67 -1.77 -8.12 -10.45
N ILE A 68 -2.29 -7.52 -11.52
CA ILE A 68 -1.52 -6.62 -12.38
C ILE A 68 -1.83 -5.19 -11.92
N PRO A 69 -0.85 -4.45 -11.38
CA PRO A 69 -1.08 -3.10 -10.93
C PRO A 69 -1.37 -2.15 -12.09
N ASN A 70 -2.13 -1.10 -11.81
CA ASN A 70 -2.50 -0.06 -12.76
C ASN A 70 -2.15 1.34 -12.22
N LYS A 71 -2.39 2.38 -13.03
CA LYS A 71 -2.03 3.77 -12.70
C LYS A 71 -2.59 4.29 -11.36
N TYR A 72 -3.64 3.66 -10.82
CA TYR A 72 -4.23 4.04 -9.54
C TYR A 72 -3.78 3.17 -8.35
N SER A 73 -2.97 2.12 -8.55
CA SER A 73 -2.51 1.22 -7.48
C SER A 73 -1.79 1.96 -6.35
N VAL A 74 -0.94 2.93 -6.67
CA VAL A 74 -0.22 3.73 -5.67
C VAL A 74 -1.19 4.61 -4.88
N SER A 75 -2.04 5.38 -5.57
CA SER A 75 -2.99 6.28 -4.92
C SER A 75 -4.01 5.53 -4.08
N ALA A 76 -4.54 4.40 -4.56
CA ALA A 76 -5.44 3.54 -3.79
C ALA A 76 -4.78 3.04 -2.49
N LEU A 77 -3.52 2.61 -2.56
CA LEU A 77 -2.76 2.17 -1.38
C LEU A 77 -2.50 3.33 -0.40
N GLN A 78 -2.17 4.52 -0.90
CA GLN A 78 -2.04 5.72 -0.05
C GLN A 78 -3.33 6.03 0.69
N CYS A 79 -4.48 5.93 0.01
CA CYS A 79 -5.78 6.19 0.61
C CYS A 79 -6.12 5.17 1.69
N PHE A 80 -5.83 3.89 1.45
CA PHE A 80 -6.01 2.86 2.46
C PHE A 80 -5.11 3.09 3.68
N MET A 81 -3.85 3.49 3.48
CA MET A 81 -2.95 3.86 4.58
C MET A 81 -3.44 5.08 5.35
N ILE A 82 -4.00 6.08 4.64
CA ILE A 82 -4.60 7.27 5.26
C ILE A 82 -5.79 6.85 6.14
N GLU A 83 -6.71 6.05 5.61
CA GLU A 83 -7.87 5.57 6.36
C GLU A 83 -7.41 4.85 7.65
N LYS A 84 -6.51 3.88 7.54
CA LYS A 84 -6.08 3.08 8.70
C LYS A 84 -5.28 3.89 9.73
N CYS A 85 -4.37 4.75 9.29
CA CYS A 85 -3.44 5.41 10.23
C CYS A 85 -3.91 6.79 10.68
N PHE A 86 -4.72 7.48 9.87
CA PHE A 86 -5.22 8.81 10.20
C PHE A 86 -6.67 8.79 10.69
N VAL A 87 -7.54 7.94 10.14
CA VAL A 87 -8.95 7.85 10.57
C VAL A 87 -9.09 6.85 11.71
N ASP A 88 -8.64 5.61 11.52
CA ASP A 88 -8.73 4.57 12.56
C ASP A 88 -7.69 4.75 13.69
N GLY A 89 -6.71 5.65 13.51
CA GLY A 89 -5.66 5.92 14.50
C GLY A 89 -4.70 4.75 14.75
N CYS A 90 -4.53 3.87 13.75
CA CYS A 90 -3.67 2.69 13.90
C CYS A 90 -2.18 3.05 14.02
N GLY A 91 -1.43 2.23 14.76
CA GLY A 91 -0.02 2.46 15.09
C GLY A 91 0.97 2.17 13.96
N VAL A 92 2.26 2.41 14.22
CA VAL A 92 3.37 2.22 13.24
C VAL A 92 3.41 0.81 12.65
N HIS A 93 3.15 -0.20 13.48
CA HIS A 93 3.14 -1.59 13.04
C HIS A 93 2.08 -1.86 11.95
N THR A 94 0.96 -1.13 11.97
CA THR A 94 -0.07 -1.23 10.93
C THR A 94 0.46 -0.76 9.57
N VAL A 95 1.25 0.32 9.53
CA VAL A 95 1.90 0.79 8.30
C VAL A 95 2.79 -0.30 7.72
N ASP A 96 3.66 -0.88 8.54
CA ASP A 96 4.62 -1.89 8.09
C ASP A 96 3.91 -3.15 7.60
N CYS A 97 2.80 -3.55 8.26
CA CYS A 97 2.00 -4.67 7.80
C CYS A 97 1.24 -4.38 6.49
N ILE A 98 0.69 -3.17 6.31
CA ILE A 98 0.01 -2.80 5.07
C ILE A 98 1.01 -2.81 3.90
N VAL A 99 2.13 -2.09 4.04
CA VAL A 99 3.15 -2.03 2.99
C VAL A 99 3.72 -3.42 2.70
N GLY A 100 4.00 -4.23 3.74
CA GLY A 100 4.47 -5.60 3.56
C GLY A 100 3.46 -6.52 2.88
N ALA A 101 2.17 -6.39 3.22
CA ALA A 101 1.11 -7.19 2.61
C ALA A 101 0.97 -6.93 1.10
N PHE A 102 0.91 -5.65 0.72
CA PHE A 102 0.79 -5.25 -0.67
C PHE A 102 2.07 -5.49 -1.47
N ALA A 103 3.24 -5.30 -0.85
CA ALA A 103 4.51 -5.69 -1.48
C ALA A 103 4.53 -7.19 -1.78
N ASN A 104 4.20 -8.03 -0.81
CA ASN A 104 4.13 -9.48 -0.99
C ASN A 104 3.10 -9.88 -2.04
N HIS A 105 1.93 -9.22 -2.08
CA HIS A 105 0.91 -9.48 -3.09
C HIS A 105 1.49 -9.30 -4.50
N TRP A 106 1.98 -8.12 -4.85
CA TRP A 106 2.49 -7.87 -6.21
C TRP A 106 3.79 -8.61 -6.53
N ASP A 107 4.66 -8.88 -5.55
CA ASP A 107 5.85 -9.71 -5.77
C ASP A 107 5.48 -11.17 -6.08
N SER A 108 4.37 -11.66 -5.55
CA SER A 108 3.97 -13.07 -5.64
C SER A 108 3.22 -13.45 -6.91
N VAL A 109 2.70 -12.47 -7.67
CA VAL A 109 1.90 -12.72 -8.88
C VAL A 109 2.71 -12.51 -10.17
N ASP A 110 3.93 -12.01 -10.02
CA ASP A 110 4.79 -11.64 -11.13
C ASP A 110 5.71 -12.79 -11.54
N ASP A 111 5.18 -13.66 -12.41
CA ASP A 111 5.89 -14.82 -12.95
C ASP A 111 7.12 -14.43 -13.80
N GLU A 112 7.14 -13.20 -14.33
CA GLU A 112 8.16 -12.70 -15.26
C GLU A 112 9.11 -11.65 -14.65
N GLY A 113 8.87 -11.20 -13.41
CA GLY A 113 9.74 -10.25 -12.70
C GLY A 113 9.50 -8.76 -13.02
N PHE A 114 8.46 -8.40 -13.77
CA PHE A 114 8.12 -7.01 -14.13
C PHE A 114 7.67 -6.12 -12.98
N HIS A 115 7.07 -6.69 -11.95
CA HIS A 115 6.59 -6.01 -10.74
C HIS A 115 7.52 -6.23 -9.54
N GLN A 116 8.56 -7.04 -9.68
CA GLN A 116 9.64 -7.18 -8.71
C GLN A 116 10.68 -6.08 -8.88
N GLY A 117 10.56 -4.96 -8.16
CA GLY A 117 11.59 -3.92 -8.23
C GLY A 117 11.19 -2.53 -7.74
N PRO A 118 12.06 -1.52 -7.98
CA PRO A 118 11.68 -0.12 -7.80
C PRO A 118 10.48 0.19 -8.70
N PHE A 119 9.54 0.97 -8.18
CA PHE A 119 8.33 1.34 -8.94
C PHE A 119 8.59 2.51 -9.88
N TRP A 120 8.01 2.43 -11.08
CA TRP A 120 7.78 3.57 -11.97
C TRP A 120 6.54 3.34 -12.85
N TYR A 121 6.05 4.42 -13.45
CA TYR A 121 4.89 4.40 -14.34
C TYR A 121 5.27 5.01 -15.69
N ASP A 122 5.13 4.23 -16.76
CA ASP A 122 5.30 4.65 -18.14
C ASP A 122 3.98 5.21 -18.64
N GLN A 123 3.89 6.54 -18.72
CA GLN A 123 2.67 7.24 -19.13
C GLN A 123 2.38 7.09 -20.62
N GLU A 124 3.39 6.92 -21.47
CA GLU A 124 3.19 6.76 -22.92
C GLU A 124 2.54 5.41 -23.23
N ARG A 125 2.95 4.38 -22.49
CA ARG A 125 2.46 3.01 -22.68
C ARG A 125 1.31 2.64 -21.75
N ASP A 126 1.02 3.48 -20.76
CA ASP A 126 0.08 3.22 -19.65
C ASP A 126 0.44 1.92 -18.89
N ILE A 127 1.73 1.74 -18.59
CA ILE A 127 2.26 0.53 -17.95
C ILE A 127 2.85 0.88 -16.59
N VAL A 128 2.49 0.10 -15.58
CA VAL A 128 3.15 0.10 -14.27
C VAL A 128 4.27 -0.93 -14.27
N ILE A 129 5.47 -0.51 -13.88
CA ILE A 129 6.62 -1.41 -13.70
C ILE A 129 7.13 -1.30 -12.26
N GLY A 130 7.59 -2.43 -11.73
CA GLY A 130 7.96 -2.58 -10.32
C GLY A 130 6.76 -2.61 -9.39
N ASN A 131 7.05 -2.58 -8.09
CA ASN A 131 6.04 -2.85 -7.05
C ASN A 131 5.44 -1.54 -6.52
N PRO A 132 4.13 -1.27 -6.68
CA PRO A 132 3.51 -0.04 -6.19
C PRO A 132 3.72 0.23 -4.70
N ALA A 133 3.81 -0.82 -3.85
CA ALA A 133 4.10 -0.65 -2.43
C ALA A 133 5.52 -0.11 -2.15
N ARG A 134 6.42 -0.15 -3.14
CA ARG A 134 7.78 0.40 -3.08
C ARG A 134 7.89 1.79 -3.71
N ALA A 135 6.80 2.36 -4.20
CA ALA A 135 6.78 3.70 -4.79
C ALA A 135 7.34 4.76 -3.81
N PRO A 136 8.05 5.79 -4.32
CA PRO A 136 8.54 6.90 -3.50
C PRO A 136 7.44 7.54 -2.64
N ALA A 137 6.24 7.70 -3.22
CA ALA A 137 5.06 8.26 -2.53
C ALA A 137 4.61 7.42 -1.32
N ILE A 138 4.65 6.08 -1.42
CA ILE A 138 4.35 5.17 -0.30
C ILE A 138 5.41 5.27 0.79
N ARG A 139 6.69 5.36 0.40
CA ARG A 139 7.81 5.52 1.34
C ARG A 139 7.72 6.85 2.09
N GLN A 140 7.38 7.93 1.39
CA GLN A 140 7.17 9.25 1.99
C GLN A 140 5.99 9.23 2.96
N LEU A 141 4.83 8.73 2.54
CA LEU A 141 3.64 8.64 3.40
C LEU A 141 3.91 7.79 4.65
N SER A 142 4.58 6.65 4.49
CA SER A 142 5.01 5.79 5.61
C SER A 142 5.88 6.56 6.61
N ARG A 143 6.83 7.37 6.11
CA ARG A 143 7.68 8.21 6.95
C ARG A 143 6.87 9.27 7.69
N GLU A 144 5.95 9.95 7.02
CA GLU A 144 5.07 10.96 7.62
C GLU A 144 4.21 10.37 8.73
N ILE A 145 3.56 9.23 8.48
CA ILE A 145 2.77 8.51 9.49
C ILE A 145 3.64 8.18 10.71
N ARG A 146 4.85 7.63 10.49
CA ARG A 146 5.76 7.28 11.59
C ARG A 146 6.22 8.50 12.39
N ILE A 147 6.47 9.64 11.74
CA ILE A 147 6.84 10.89 12.44
C ILE A 147 5.66 11.33 13.29
N ARG A 148 4.47 11.44 12.70
CA ARG A 148 3.24 11.83 13.38
C ARG A 148 2.96 10.98 14.62
N ILE A 149 3.02 9.64 14.49
CA ILE A 149 2.74 8.73 15.59
C ILE A 149 3.76 8.90 16.73
N ARG A 150 5.05 9.02 16.39
CA ARG A 150 6.12 9.23 17.38
C ARG A 150 6.04 10.58 18.10
N SER A 151 5.50 11.60 17.43
CA SER A 151 5.27 12.92 18.03
C SER A 151 4.06 12.98 18.98
N GLY A 152 3.38 11.85 19.26
CA GLY A 152 2.22 11.81 20.16
C GLY A 152 0.93 12.34 19.52
N ASN A 153 0.97 12.75 18.25
CA ASN A 153 -0.19 13.21 17.48
C ASN A 153 -0.91 12.06 16.76
N ALA A 154 -0.90 10.86 17.37
CA ALA A 154 -1.39 9.62 16.77
C ALA A 154 -2.92 9.45 16.84
N GLY A 155 -3.65 10.40 17.45
CA GLY A 155 -5.11 10.35 17.50
C GLY A 155 -5.76 10.44 16.11
N PRO A 156 -6.99 9.93 15.95
CA PRO A 156 -7.79 10.11 14.74
C PRO A 156 -7.84 11.58 14.31
N ILE A 157 -7.67 11.86 13.02
CA ILE A 157 -8.07 13.16 12.45
C ILE A 157 -9.52 13.14 12.03
N SER A 158 -10.09 14.33 11.83
CA SER A 158 -11.40 14.44 11.21
C SER A 158 -11.40 13.84 9.81
N GLN A 159 -12.53 13.23 9.44
CA GLN A 159 -12.75 12.66 8.11
C GLN A 159 -12.51 13.70 7.01
N ALA A 160 -12.86 14.98 7.24
CA ALA A 160 -12.56 16.08 6.31
C ALA A 160 -11.06 16.24 6.03
N ALA A 161 -10.20 16.09 7.04
CA ALA A 161 -8.75 16.19 6.87
C ALA A 161 -8.17 14.94 6.19
N ALA A 162 -8.76 13.76 6.42
CA ALA A 162 -8.42 12.54 5.72
C ALA A 162 -8.80 12.63 4.23
N ILE A 163 -10.03 13.07 3.93
CA ILE A 163 -10.52 13.34 2.58
C ILE A 163 -9.57 14.27 1.84
N ARG A 164 -9.13 15.39 2.44
CA ARG A 164 -8.18 16.29 1.78
C ARG A 164 -6.87 15.59 1.38
N ARG A 165 -6.32 14.73 2.25
CA ARG A 165 -5.10 13.95 1.93
C ARG A 165 -5.35 12.89 0.86
N THR A 166 -6.51 12.25 0.89
CA THR A 166 -6.95 11.29 -0.14
C THR A 166 -7.11 12.00 -1.49
N THR A 167 -7.74 13.18 -1.53
CA THR A 167 -7.84 14.01 -2.72
C THR A 167 -6.47 14.46 -3.23
N GLU A 168 -5.56 14.85 -2.34
CA GLU A 168 -4.17 15.17 -2.70
C GLU A 168 -3.46 13.96 -3.33
N ALA A 169 -3.65 12.75 -2.80
CA ALA A 169 -3.05 11.53 -3.34
C ALA A 169 -3.56 11.16 -4.75
N PHE A 170 -4.73 11.67 -5.15
CA PHE A 170 -5.27 11.54 -6.50
C PHE A 170 -5.12 12.82 -7.35
N ALA A 171 -4.49 13.87 -6.82
CA ALA A 171 -4.32 15.11 -7.57
C ALA A 171 -3.42 14.85 -8.79
N PRO A 172 -3.74 15.42 -9.97
CA PRO A 172 -2.92 15.30 -11.17
C PRO A 172 -1.46 15.70 -10.93
N SER A 173 -1.20 16.62 -10.00
CA SER A 173 0.15 17.03 -9.59
C SER A 173 0.91 15.96 -8.81
N GLU A 174 0.25 15.15 -7.98
CA GLU A 174 0.91 14.03 -7.29
C GLU A 174 1.15 12.87 -8.26
N LEU A 175 0.19 12.59 -9.15
CA LEU A 175 0.37 11.65 -10.26
C LEU A 175 1.53 12.10 -11.17
N ALA A 176 1.64 13.39 -11.47
CA ALA A 176 2.76 13.95 -12.23
C ALA A 176 4.09 13.89 -11.47
N ARG A 177 4.11 14.09 -10.14
CA ARG A 177 5.34 13.93 -9.33
C ARG A 177 5.82 12.48 -9.28
N THR A 178 4.91 11.52 -9.27
CA THR A 178 5.30 10.10 -9.40
C THR A 178 5.90 9.80 -10.78
N VAL A 179 5.53 10.56 -11.82
CA VAL A 179 6.12 10.49 -13.17
C VAL A 179 7.46 11.24 -13.24
N GLU A 180 7.59 12.44 -12.69
CA GLU A 180 8.86 13.20 -12.70
C GLU A 180 9.96 12.51 -11.88
N ALA A 181 9.60 11.81 -10.80
CA ALA A 181 10.54 10.97 -10.05
C ALA A 181 11.00 9.72 -10.85
N SER A 182 10.28 9.34 -11.90
CA SER A 182 10.63 8.24 -12.83
C SER A 182 11.68 8.68 -13.86
N ASP A 183 11.57 9.89 -14.41
CA ASP A 183 12.51 10.42 -15.42
C ASP A 183 13.94 10.60 -14.88
N GLY A 184 14.08 10.91 -13.59
CA GLY A 184 15.39 11.02 -12.94
C GLY A 184 16.17 9.70 -12.83
N SER A 185 15.49 8.55 -12.88
CA SER A 185 16.12 7.22 -12.82
C SER A 185 16.59 6.77 -14.22
N HIS A 186 15.81 7.08 -15.26
CA HIS A 186 16.18 6.80 -16.66
C HIS A 186 17.43 7.57 -17.09
N ALA A 187 17.63 8.80 -16.59
CA ALA A 187 18.84 9.58 -16.89
C ALA A 187 20.12 8.95 -16.30
N LEU A 188 20.02 8.24 -15.17
CA LEU A 188 21.16 7.56 -14.56
C LEU A 188 21.48 6.23 -15.27
N ASP A 189 20.47 5.45 -15.65
CA ASP A 189 20.68 4.20 -16.40
C ASP A 189 21.13 4.43 -17.84
N ALA A 190 20.62 5.47 -18.52
CA ALA A 190 21.10 5.88 -19.84
C ALA A 190 22.57 6.36 -19.79
N ALA A 191 22.95 7.13 -18.76
CA ALA A 191 24.33 7.55 -18.56
C ALA A 191 25.27 6.38 -18.18
N MET A 192 24.76 5.35 -17.50
CA MET A 192 25.53 4.16 -17.16
C MET A 192 25.75 3.22 -18.35
N LEU A 193 24.80 3.17 -19.29
CA LEU A 193 24.92 2.46 -20.57
C LEU A 193 25.88 3.18 -21.53
N GLU A 194 25.91 4.52 -21.57
CA GLU A 194 26.86 5.27 -22.41
C GLU A 194 28.32 5.15 -21.93
N LEU A 195 28.55 4.94 -20.63
CA LEU A 195 29.88 4.70 -20.05
C LEU A 195 30.45 3.29 -20.33
N GLN A 196 29.63 2.35 -20.84
CA GLN A 196 30.05 0.98 -21.17
C GLN A 196 30.34 0.76 -22.67
N VAL A 197 30.23 1.81 -23.51
CA VAL A 197 30.43 1.73 -24.97
C VAL A 197 31.72 2.44 -25.43
N GLN A 198 32.58 2.87 -24.50
CA GLN A 198 33.92 3.39 -24.82
C GLN A 198 35.01 2.40 -24.39
N ASP A 199 35.16 1.33 -25.16
CA ASP A 199 36.42 0.58 -25.32
C ASP A 199 36.89 0.70 -26.77
#